data_AF-A0A7R9QKU8-F1
#
_entry.id   AF-A0A7R9QKU8-F1
#
_cell.length_a   1.000
_cell.length_b   1.000
_cell.length_c   1.000
_cell.angle_alpha   90.00
_cell.angle_beta   90.00
_cell.angle_gamma   90.00
#
_symmetry.space_group_name_H-M   'P 1'
#
loop_
_entity.id
_entity.type
_entity.pdbx_description
1 polymer ?
#
loop_
_entity_poly.entity_id
_entity_poly.type
_entity_poly.pdbx_seq_one_letter_code
_entity_poly.pdbx_strand_id
1 'polypeptide(L)'
;PSLEEARQAVVDGKAWAALHFSHNYSYALNQRRVLAGLADNDTIESSNIKLYLDMSNQVIGFVLLRSFFLAFQTFAQDYLSLLGYNPATVTLPITIEKVIYGNLHPSMTEFMAPGVIILIAYYATTALTALSLVLERKDGLLERSLVAGVNSIEFLASHIMTQTLVLTIQEIFMLITTFWIFGVPSQGPMIWVFSLTFFQGM
;
A
#
# COMPACT_ATOMS: atom_id res chain seq x y z
N PRO A 1 -7.22 -21.23 -24.77
CA PRO A 1 -5.89 -21.04 -24.16
C PRO A 1 -5.43 -22.28 -23.40
N SER A 2 -4.19 -22.72 -23.65
CA SER A 2 -3.56 -23.79 -22.87
C SER A 2 -3.07 -23.25 -21.51
N LEU A 3 -2.85 -24.14 -20.54
CA LEU A 3 -2.28 -23.76 -19.24
C LEU A 3 -0.94 -23.03 -19.41
N GLU A 4 -0.10 -23.52 -20.32
CA GLU A 4 1.21 -22.92 -20.58
C GLU A 4 1.09 -21.53 -21.20
N GLU A 5 0.14 -21.32 -22.11
CA GLU A 5 -0.12 -19.99 -22.67
C GLU A 5 -0.59 -18.99 -21.61
N ALA A 6 -1.50 -19.41 -20.73
CA ALA A 6 -2.00 -18.58 -19.63
C ALA A 6 -0.88 -18.24 -18.63
N ARG A 7 -0.02 -19.22 -18.31
CA ARG A 7 1.13 -19.00 -17.42
C ARG A 7 2.17 -18.09 -18.08
N GLN A 8 2.45 -18.28 -19.37
CA GLN A 8 3.36 -17.43 -20.11
C GLN A 8 2.85 -15.99 -20.18
N ALA A 9 1.54 -15.77 -20.30
CA ALA A 9 0.96 -14.43 -20.24
C ALA A 9 1.22 -13.72 -18.90
N VAL A 10 1.26 -14.46 -17.78
CA VAL A 10 1.64 -13.91 -16.47
C VAL A 10 3.14 -13.59 -16.43
N VAL A 11 3.98 -14.50 -16.93
CA VAL A 11 5.44 -14.28 -17.01
C VAL A 11 5.78 -13.07 -17.90
N ASP A 12 5.09 -12.90 -19.01
CA ASP A 12 5.25 -11.78 -19.95
C ASP A 12 4.69 -10.45 -19.38
N GLY A 13 4.03 -10.45 -18.22
CA GLY A 13 3.38 -9.27 -17.64
C GLY A 13 2.10 -8.82 -18.36
N LYS A 14 1.52 -9.66 -19.23
CA LYS A 14 0.24 -9.38 -19.91
C LYS A 14 -0.98 -9.66 -19.02
N ALA A 15 -0.79 -10.45 -17.96
CA ALA A 15 -1.79 -10.74 -16.95
C ALA A 15 -1.15 -10.79 -15.56
N TRP A 16 -1.90 -10.46 -14.50
CA TRP A 16 -1.42 -10.52 -13.12
C TRP A 16 -1.62 -11.89 -12.46
N ALA A 17 -2.51 -12.71 -13.02
CA ALA A 17 -2.84 -14.04 -12.52
C ALA A 17 -3.37 -14.94 -13.64
N ALA A 18 -3.17 -16.25 -13.50
CA ALA A 18 -3.80 -17.28 -14.31
C ALA A 18 -4.57 -18.25 -13.42
N LEU A 19 -5.81 -18.53 -13.79
CA LEU A 19 -6.68 -19.53 -13.16
C LEU A 19 -6.78 -20.75 -14.06
N HIS A 20 -6.57 -21.93 -13.48
CA HIS A 20 -6.70 -23.19 -14.19
C HIS A 20 -7.74 -24.09 -13.54
N PHE A 21 -8.74 -24.45 -14.34
CA PHE A 21 -9.80 -25.38 -14.00
C PHE A 21 -9.54 -26.69 -14.73
N SER A 22 -9.55 -27.81 -13.99
CA SER A 22 -9.45 -29.14 -14.58
C SER A 22 -10.65 -29.42 -15.51
N HIS A 23 -10.46 -30.25 -16.54
CA HIS A 23 -11.51 -30.55 -17.53
C HIS A 23 -12.83 -31.04 -16.89
N ASN A 24 -12.75 -31.80 -15.79
CA ASN A 24 -13.92 -32.33 -15.08
C ASN A 24 -14.28 -31.55 -13.81
N TYR A 25 -13.86 -30.28 -13.72
CA TYR A 25 -14.00 -29.45 -12.51
C TYR A 25 -15.43 -29.45 -11.94
N SER A 26 -16.43 -29.14 -12.75
CA SER A 26 -17.83 -29.03 -12.31
C SER A 26 -18.37 -30.34 -11.74
N TYR A 27 -18.05 -31.46 -12.39
CA TYR A 27 -18.46 -32.79 -11.95
C TYR A 27 -17.75 -33.19 -10.66
N ALA A 28 -16.43 -33.04 -10.61
CA ALA A 28 -15.62 -33.34 -9.43
C ALA A 28 -15.99 -32.48 -8.22
N LEU A 29 -16.32 -31.19 -8.43
CA LEU A 29 -16.77 -30.30 -7.38
C LEU A 29 -18.10 -30.75 -6.78
N ASN A 30 -19.06 -31.16 -7.61
CA ASN A 30 -20.32 -31.70 -7.10
C ASN A 30 -20.12 -33.06 -6.40
N GLN A 31 -19.27 -33.94 -6.93
CA GLN A 31 -18.93 -35.20 -6.28
C GLN A 31 -18.28 -34.98 -4.91
N ARG A 32 -17.32 -34.06 -4.81
CA ARG A 32 -16.66 -33.69 -3.55
C ARG A 32 -17.67 -33.24 -2.50
N ARG A 33 -18.69 -32.48 -2.89
CA ARG A 33 -19.79 -32.09 -1.98
C ARG A 33 -20.62 -33.30 -1.51
N VAL A 34 -20.99 -34.20 -2.43
CA VAL A 34 -21.84 -35.37 -2.13
C VAL A 34 -21.10 -36.39 -1.25
N LEU A 35 -19.84 -36.67 -1.57
CA LEU A 35 -19.02 -37.63 -0.84
C LEU A 35 -18.45 -37.04 0.46
N ALA A 36 -18.35 -35.71 0.55
CA ALA A 36 -17.81 -34.98 1.69
C ALA A 36 -16.46 -35.58 2.15
N GLY A 37 -16.40 -36.10 3.38
CA GLY A 37 -15.19 -36.71 3.93
C GLY A 37 -14.76 -38.03 3.29
N LEU A 38 -15.55 -38.59 2.38
CA LEU A 38 -15.28 -39.84 1.67
C LEU A 38 -14.76 -39.64 0.23
N ALA A 39 -14.53 -38.39 -0.19
CA ALA A 39 -14.00 -38.11 -1.52
C ALA A 39 -12.56 -38.62 -1.67
N ASP A 40 -12.27 -39.25 -2.80
CA ASP A 40 -10.93 -39.70 -3.17
C ASP A 40 -10.01 -38.52 -3.57
N ASN A 41 -8.71 -38.78 -3.57
CA ASN A 41 -7.71 -37.75 -3.81
C ASN A 41 -7.77 -37.17 -5.24
N ASP A 42 -8.20 -37.97 -6.23
CA ASP A 42 -8.31 -37.53 -7.62
C ASP A 42 -9.52 -36.60 -7.80
N THR A 43 -10.64 -36.89 -7.13
CA THR A 43 -11.81 -35.99 -7.05
C THR A 43 -11.45 -34.66 -6.35
N ILE A 44 -10.63 -34.70 -5.30
CA ILE A 44 -10.15 -33.49 -4.61
C ILE A 44 -9.26 -32.65 -5.53
N GLU A 45 -8.25 -33.25 -6.16
CA GLU A 45 -7.35 -32.55 -7.09
C GLU A 45 -8.10 -31.99 -8.31
N SER A 46 -9.04 -32.76 -8.87
CA SER A 46 -9.82 -32.34 -10.04
C SER A 46 -10.81 -31.22 -9.73
N SER A 47 -11.23 -31.08 -8.48
CA SER A 47 -12.11 -30.00 -8.00
C SER A 47 -11.35 -28.79 -7.44
N ASN A 48 -10.02 -28.81 -7.41
CA ASN A 48 -9.21 -27.66 -7.00
C ASN A 48 -9.00 -26.70 -8.19
N ILE A 49 -9.19 -25.40 -7.93
CA ILE A 49 -8.78 -24.36 -8.87
C ILE A 49 -7.31 -24.07 -8.61
N LYS A 50 -6.47 -24.18 -9.64
CA LYS A 50 -5.04 -23.86 -9.52
C LYS A 50 -4.84 -22.38 -9.89
N LEU A 51 -4.34 -21.60 -8.94
CA LEU A 51 -4.12 -20.16 -9.08
C LEU A 51 -2.61 -19.90 -9.18
N TYR A 52 -2.20 -19.29 -10.29
CA TYR A 52 -0.82 -18.86 -10.55
C TYR A 52 -0.80 -17.34 -10.50
N LEU A 53 -0.21 -16.78 -9.45
CA LEU A 53 -0.16 -15.33 -9.20
C LEU A 53 1.23 -14.80 -9.48
N ASP A 54 1.31 -13.63 -10.10
CA ASP A 54 2.51 -12.81 -10.01
C ASP A 54 2.54 -12.08 -8.65
N MET A 55 3.56 -12.39 -7.85
CA MET A 55 3.80 -11.77 -6.54
C MET A 55 4.96 -10.77 -6.55
N SER A 56 5.53 -10.44 -7.73
CA SER A 56 6.52 -9.38 -7.87
C SER A 56 5.95 -8.01 -7.46
N ASN A 57 4.63 -7.80 -7.64
CA ASN A 57 3.89 -6.72 -7.00
C ASN A 57 3.00 -7.29 -5.88
N GLN A 58 3.53 -7.32 -4.65
CA GLN A 58 2.85 -7.88 -3.49
C GLN A 58 1.49 -7.23 -3.21
N VAL A 59 1.38 -5.92 -3.45
CA VAL A 59 0.16 -5.15 -3.24
C VAL A 59 -0.96 -5.67 -4.16
N ILE A 60 -0.69 -5.75 -5.45
CA ILE A 60 -1.66 -6.27 -6.44
C ILE A 60 -1.94 -7.75 -6.16
N GLY A 61 -0.90 -8.54 -5.89
CA GLY A 61 -1.03 -9.98 -5.62
C GLY A 61 -1.96 -10.29 -4.45
N PHE A 62 -1.81 -9.59 -3.31
CA PHE A 62 -2.69 -9.78 -2.16
C PHE A 62 -4.12 -9.31 -2.42
N VAL A 63 -4.31 -8.21 -3.16
CA VAL A 63 -5.65 -7.74 -3.54
C VAL A 63 -6.35 -8.76 -4.43
N LEU A 64 -5.65 -9.33 -5.41
CA LEU A 64 -6.18 -10.38 -6.28
C LEU A 64 -6.53 -11.65 -5.51
N LEU A 65 -5.64 -12.11 -4.62
CA LEU A 65 -5.87 -13.28 -3.80
C LEU A 65 -7.12 -13.11 -2.91
N ARG A 66 -7.24 -11.97 -2.22
CA ARG A 66 -8.43 -11.64 -1.42
C ARG A 66 -9.69 -11.60 -2.27
N SER A 67 -9.63 -10.95 -3.42
CA SER A 67 -10.77 -10.81 -4.34
C SER A 67 -11.23 -12.18 -4.85
N PHE A 68 -10.29 -13.08 -5.17
CA PHE A 68 -10.58 -14.45 -5.57
C PHE A 68 -11.28 -15.23 -4.46
N PHE A 69 -10.79 -15.18 -3.22
CA PHE A 69 -11.44 -15.86 -2.09
C PHE A 69 -12.87 -15.34 -1.84
N LEU A 70 -13.08 -14.02 -1.88
CA LEU A 70 -14.41 -13.42 -1.70
C LEU A 70 -15.36 -13.80 -2.86
N ALA A 71 -14.87 -13.77 -4.10
CA ALA A 71 -15.65 -14.16 -5.27
C ALA A 71 -16.02 -15.65 -5.22
N PHE A 72 -15.08 -16.52 -4.84
CA PHE A 72 -15.33 -17.95 -4.68
C PHE A 72 -16.31 -18.25 -3.55
N GLN A 73 -16.20 -17.54 -2.42
CA GLN A 73 -17.17 -17.65 -1.31
C GLN A 73 -18.58 -17.26 -1.77
N THR A 74 -18.72 -16.15 -2.51
CA THR A 74 -20.00 -15.71 -3.06
C THR A 74 -20.57 -16.75 -4.03
N PHE A 75 -19.74 -17.27 -4.94
CA PHE A 75 -20.10 -18.37 -5.83
C PHE A 75 -20.59 -19.61 -5.07
N ALA A 76 -19.89 -20.02 -4.00
CA ALA A 76 -20.28 -21.18 -3.20
C ALA A 76 -21.65 -20.97 -2.51
N GLN A 77 -21.92 -19.75 -2.03
CA GLN A 77 -23.21 -19.38 -1.44
C GLN A 77 -24.34 -19.46 -2.47
N ASP A 78 -24.12 -18.90 -3.66
CA ASP A 78 -25.09 -18.92 -4.75
C ASP A 78 -25.35 -20.36 -5.22
N TYR A 79 -24.28 -21.14 -5.37
CA TYR A 79 -24.36 -22.55 -5.75
C TYR A 79 -25.17 -23.39 -4.76
N LEU A 80 -24.96 -23.20 -3.46
CA LEU A 80 -25.75 -23.91 -2.44
C LEU A 80 -27.20 -23.43 -2.38
N SER A 81 -27.45 -22.14 -2.58
CA SER A 81 -28.80 -21.56 -2.62
C SER A 81 -29.62 -22.15 -3.76
N LEU A 82 -29.02 -22.32 -4.95
CA LEU A 82 -29.65 -22.98 -6.10
C LEU A 82 -30.04 -24.44 -5.82
N LEU A 83 -29.28 -25.12 -4.95
CA LEU A 83 -29.55 -26.49 -4.54
C LEU A 83 -30.50 -26.59 -3.34
N GLY A 84 -31.02 -25.46 -2.83
CA GLY A 84 -31.94 -25.42 -1.68
C GLY A 84 -31.26 -25.60 -0.32
N TYR A 85 -29.93 -25.54 -0.26
CA TYR A 85 -29.18 -25.58 1.01
C TYR A 85 -29.02 -24.18 1.59
N ASN A 86 -28.83 -24.10 2.91
CA ASN A 86 -28.58 -22.83 3.57
C ASN A 86 -27.18 -22.29 3.16
N PRO A 87 -27.08 -21.10 2.53
CA PRO A 87 -25.80 -20.51 2.11
C PRO A 87 -24.86 -20.20 3.29
N ALA A 88 -25.38 -20.09 4.51
CA ALA A 88 -24.57 -19.88 5.72
C ALA A 88 -23.71 -21.11 6.10
N THR A 89 -23.84 -22.24 5.39
CA THR A 89 -23.01 -23.43 5.63
C THR A 89 -21.60 -23.32 5.03
N VAL A 90 -21.39 -22.41 4.08
CA VAL A 90 -20.10 -22.15 3.42
C VAL A 90 -19.55 -20.75 3.72
N THR A 91 -20.28 -19.94 4.49
CA THR A 91 -19.71 -18.73 5.07
C THR A 91 -18.63 -19.11 6.07
N LEU A 92 -17.50 -18.42 6.01
CA LEU A 92 -16.49 -18.50 7.06
C LEU A 92 -17.18 -18.15 8.40
N PRO A 93 -16.94 -18.89 9.50
CA PRO A 93 -17.55 -18.62 10.81
C PRO A 93 -16.91 -17.40 11.49
N ILE A 94 -16.70 -16.34 10.73
CA ILE A 94 -16.08 -15.07 11.12
C ILE A 94 -16.97 -13.97 10.57
N THR A 95 -17.71 -13.33 11.47
CA THR A 95 -18.48 -12.13 11.15
C THR A 95 -17.59 -10.92 11.28
N ILE A 96 -17.36 -10.21 10.19
CA ILE A 96 -16.66 -8.92 10.23
C ILE A 96 -17.67 -7.88 10.71
N GLU A 97 -17.55 -7.53 11.98
CA GLU A 97 -18.29 -6.42 12.58
C GLU A 97 -17.80 -5.07 12.04
N LYS A 98 -18.50 -3.99 12.40
CA LYS A 98 -18.14 -2.64 11.99
C LYS A 98 -16.67 -2.33 12.29
N VAL A 99 -15.90 -1.99 11.25
CA VAL A 99 -14.49 -1.61 11.37
C VAL A 99 -14.32 -0.42 12.31
N ILE A 100 -13.34 -0.50 13.21
CA ILE A 100 -13.08 0.53 14.24
C ILE A 100 -12.37 1.74 13.61
N TYR A 101 -11.36 1.49 12.77
CA TYR A 101 -10.60 2.52 12.06
C TYR A 101 -10.35 2.11 10.61
N GLY A 102 -10.30 3.11 9.74
CA GLY A 102 -10.02 2.93 8.31
C GLY A 102 -11.20 2.34 7.54
N ASN A 103 -10.93 1.96 6.30
CA ASN A 103 -11.90 1.40 5.37
C ASN A 103 -11.61 -0.09 5.14
N LEU A 104 -12.66 -0.89 4.95
CA LEU A 104 -12.53 -2.31 4.59
C LEU A 104 -11.87 -2.51 3.20
N HIS A 105 -11.88 -1.45 2.39
CA HIS A 105 -11.22 -1.36 1.10
C HIS A 105 -10.35 -0.10 1.09
N PRO A 106 -9.16 -0.15 1.71
CA PRO A 106 -8.28 1.01 1.78
C PRO A 106 -7.74 1.37 0.40
N SER A 107 -7.61 2.66 0.13
CA SER A 107 -6.93 3.15 -1.07
C SER A 107 -5.41 3.08 -0.88
N MET A 108 -4.68 2.73 -1.94
CA MET A 108 -3.21 2.71 -1.90
C MET A 108 -2.64 4.09 -1.59
N THR A 109 -3.30 5.15 -2.06
CA THR A 109 -2.89 6.53 -1.78
C THR A 109 -2.98 6.84 -0.29
N GLU A 110 -4.05 6.40 0.39
CA GLU A 110 -4.23 6.60 1.83
C GLU A 110 -3.17 5.84 2.64
N PHE A 111 -2.82 4.63 2.19
CA PHE A 111 -1.79 3.83 2.83
C PHE A 111 -0.37 4.41 2.65
N MET A 112 -0.05 4.91 1.46
CA MET A 112 1.28 5.41 1.13
C MET A 112 1.52 6.85 1.58
N ALA A 113 0.47 7.67 1.68
CA ALA A 113 0.58 9.11 1.95
C ALA A 113 1.44 9.45 3.17
N PRO A 114 1.29 8.83 4.37
CA PRO A 114 2.13 9.17 5.52
C PRO A 114 3.62 8.94 5.25
N GLY A 115 3.97 7.81 4.62
CA GLY A 115 5.36 7.50 4.28
C GLY A 115 5.95 8.47 3.26
N VAL A 116 5.17 8.86 2.25
CA VAL A 116 5.57 9.81 1.22
C VAL A 116 5.74 11.22 1.80
N ILE A 117 4.84 11.66 2.68
CA ILE A 117 4.94 12.94 3.40
C ILE A 117 6.27 13.03 4.15
N ILE A 118 6.56 12.02 4.98
CA ILE A 118 7.77 11.89 5.78
C ILE A 118 9.01 11.91 4.87
N LEU A 119 8.97 11.17 3.77
CA LEU A 119 10.07 11.08 2.80
C LEU A 119 10.34 12.43 2.15
N ILE A 120 9.32 13.07 1.58
CA ILE A 120 9.45 14.36 0.90
C ILE A 120 9.91 15.43 1.88
N ALA A 121 9.30 15.48 3.07
CA ALA A 121 9.69 16.41 4.12
C ALA A 121 11.19 16.28 4.40
N TYR A 122 11.66 15.11 4.84
CA TYR A 122 13.06 14.93 5.23
C TYR A 122 14.06 15.13 4.08
N TYR A 123 13.79 14.57 2.90
CA TYR A 123 14.74 14.66 1.79
C TYR A 123 14.85 16.07 1.22
N ALA A 124 13.73 16.76 1.04
CA ALA A 124 13.76 18.12 0.49
C ALA A 124 14.44 19.10 1.47
N THR A 125 14.16 18.96 2.77
CA THR A 125 14.74 19.84 3.79
C THR A 125 16.25 19.60 3.93
N THR A 126 16.66 18.34 4.06
CA THR A 126 18.08 17.95 4.17
C THR A 126 18.86 18.37 2.92
N ALA A 127 18.29 18.16 1.73
CA ALA A 127 18.94 18.56 0.48
C ALA A 127 19.11 20.07 0.37
N LEU A 128 18.09 20.85 0.77
CA LEU A 128 18.14 22.31 0.72
C LEU A 128 19.17 22.87 1.71
N THR A 129 19.18 22.36 2.93
CA THR A 129 20.17 22.68 3.97
C THR A 129 21.59 22.38 3.51
N ALA A 130 21.83 21.16 3.01
CA ALA A 130 23.15 20.75 2.53
C ALA A 130 23.60 21.62 1.34
N LEU A 131 22.69 21.90 0.40
CA LEU A 131 22.99 22.75 -0.75
C LEU A 131 23.34 24.18 -0.32
N SER A 132 22.59 24.75 0.62
CA SER A 132 22.87 26.09 1.16
C SER A 132 24.27 26.16 1.77
N LEU A 133 24.64 25.19 2.62
CA LEU A 133 25.96 25.13 3.25
C LEU A 133 27.08 24.96 2.21
N VAL A 134 26.86 24.11 1.20
CA VAL A 134 27.83 23.89 0.12
C VAL A 134 28.04 25.15 -0.70
N LEU A 135 26.97 25.89 -1.02
CA LEU A 135 27.05 27.15 -1.75
C LEU A 135 27.80 28.22 -0.95
N GLU A 136 27.49 28.37 0.35
CA GLU A 136 28.19 29.31 1.22
C GLU A 136 29.68 29.00 1.35
N ARG A 137 30.05 27.71 1.41
CA ARG A 137 31.45 27.27 1.42
C ARG A 137 32.13 27.51 0.09
N LYS A 138 31.46 27.22 -1.03
CA LYS A 138 31.97 27.43 -2.39
C LYS A 138 32.23 28.91 -2.67
N ASP A 139 31.36 29.79 -2.20
CA ASP A 139 31.47 31.23 -2.39
C ASP A 139 32.42 31.91 -1.37
N GLY A 140 33.02 31.12 -0.46
CA GLY A 140 33.95 31.60 0.57
C GLY A 140 33.30 32.48 1.64
N LEU A 141 31.96 32.52 1.71
CA LEU A 141 31.22 33.35 2.67
C LEU A 141 31.44 32.88 4.10
N LEU A 142 31.56 31.57 4.31
CA LEU A 142 31.90 30.98 5.59
C LEU A 142 33.24 31.53 6.13
N GLU A 143 34.29 31.44 5.33
CA GLU A 143 35.65 31.84 5.71
C GLU A 143 35.74 33.35 5.96
N ARG A 144 35.08 34.16 5.12
CA ARG A 144 35.01 35.62 5.29
C ARG A 144 34.27 36.02 6.57
N SER A 145 33.21 35.31 6.93
CA SER A 145 32.45 35.59 8.15
C SER A 145 33.26 35.27 9.41
N LEU A 146 34.02 34.16 9.39
CA LEU A 146 34.93 33.78 10.48
C LEU A 146 36.08 34.79 10.63
N VAL A 147 36.67 35.27 9.53
CA VAL A 147 37.73 36.30 9.56
C VAL A 147 37.20 37.66 10.03
N ALA A 148 35.93 37.97 9.78
CA ALA A 148 35.27 39.18 10.28
C ALA A 148 34.98 39.13 11.80
N GLY A 149 35.32 38.03 12.47
CA GLY A 149 35.14 37.87 13.92
C GLY A 149 33.78 37.30 14.34
N VAL A 150 32.97 36.79 13.40
CA VAL A 150 31.70 36.12 13.72
C VAL A 150 31.99 34.78 14.36
N ASN A 151 31.33 34.49 15.48
CA ASN A 151 31.51 33.21 16.18
C ASN A 151 30.80 32.08 15.41
N SER A 152 31.39 30.88 15.39
CA SER A 152 30.80 29.70 14.73
C SER A 152 29.39 29.36 15.24
N ILE A 153 29.11 29.66 16.51
CA ILE A 153 27.78 29.45 17.13
C ILE A 153 26.76 30.46 16.59
N GLU A 154 27.15 31.73 16.43
CA GLU A 154 26.28 32.76 15.86
C GLU A 154 25.93 32.46 14.41
N PHE A 155 26.93 31.97 13.66
CA PHE A 155 26.73 31.48 12.30
C PHE A 155 25.73 30.32 12.25
N LEU A 156 25.93 29.30 13.09
CA LEU A 156 25.01 28.15 13.15
C LEU A 156 23.60 28.57 13.56
N ALA A 157 23.46 29.48 14.52
CA ALA A 157 22.16 30.00 14.96
C ALA A 157 21.44 30.74 13.82
N SER A 158 22.16 31.52 13.01
CA SER A 158 21.58 32.18 11.84
C SER A 158 21.05 31.17 10.82
N HIS A 159 21.78 30.08 10.63
CA HIS A 159 21.42 29.02 9.67
C HIS A 159 20.22 28.21 10.17
N ILE A 160 20.15 27.90 11.46
CA ILE A 160 18.98 27.25 12.08
C ILE A 160 17.73 28.14 11.92
N MET A 161 17.87 29.45 12.14
CA MET A 161 16.76 30.38 12.04
C MET A 161 16.24 30.53 10.59
N THR A 162 17.14 30.67 9.62
CA THR A 162 16.76 30.76 8.20
C THR A 162 16.15 29.45 7.71
N GLN A 163 16.75 28.31 8.08
CA GLN A 163 16.22 27.00 7.71
C GLN A 163 14.83 26.79 8.30
N THR A 164 14.63 27.05 9.59
CA THR A 164 13.31 26.93 10.25
C THR A 164 12.20 27.64 9.48
N LEU A 165 12.45 28.84 8.98
CA LEU A 165 11.49 29.59 8.17
C LEU A 165 11.19 28.89 6.84
N VAL A 166 12.23 28.43 6.14
CA VAL A 166 12.09 27.73 4.87
C VAL A 166 11.39 26.39 5.02
N LEU A 167 11.73 25.62 6.07
CA LEU A 167 11.07 24.36 6.44
C LEU A 167 9.56 24.58 6.60
N THR A 168 9.18 25.62 7.36
CA THR A 168 7.78 25.96 7.63
C THR A 168 7.00 26.21 6.34
N ILE A 169 7.57 26.98 5.41
CA ILE A 169 6.91 27.30 4.13
C ILE A 169 6.75 26.04 3.27
N GLN A 170 7.82 25.25 3.15
CA GLN A 170 7.82 24.01 2.37
C GLN A 170 6.77 23.03 2.91
N GLU A 171 6.71 22.88 4.23
CA GLU A 171 5.79 21.98 4.90
C GLU A 171 4.33 22.40 4.68
N ILE A 172 4.01 23.68 4.83
CA ILE A 172 2.66 24.20 4.55
C ILE A 172 2.25 23.84 3.12
N PHE A 173 3.13 24.06 2.14
CA PHE A 173 2.85 23.74 0.74
C PHE A 173 2.63 22.24 0.50
N MET A 174 3.43 21.40 1.15
CA MET A 174 3.33 19.94 1.08
C MET A 174 2.03 19.42 1.72
N LEU A 175 1.64 19.95 2.88
CA LEU A 175 0.38 19.59 3.54
C LEU A 175 -0.83 20.05 2.71
N ILE A 176 -0.81 21.26 2.14
CA ILE A 176 -1.86 21.72 1.23
C ILE A 176 -2.00 20.77 0.03
N THR A 177 -0.88 20.41 -0.60
CA THR A 177 -0.88 19.50 -1.73
C THR A 177 -1.47 18.12 -1.34
N THR A 178 -1.09 17.60 -0.18
CA THR A 178 -1.53 16.28 0.26
C THR A 178 -3.00 16.22 0.65
N PHE A 179 -3.47 17.19 1.43
CA PHE A 179 -4.83 17.17 1.96
C PHE A 179 -5.86 17.79 1.01
N TRP A 180 -5.48 18.83 0.26
CA TRP A 180 -6.41 19.54 -0.61
C TRP A 180 -6.40 19.04 -2.06
N ILE A 181 -5.22 18.76 -2.62
CA ILE A 181 -5.11 18.31 -4.02
C ILE A 181 -5.31 16.81 -4.12
N PHE A 182 -4.60 16.02 -3.30
CA PHE A 182 -4.72 14.55 -3.30
C PHE A 182 -5.91 14.04 -2.47
N GLY A 183 -6.55 14.90 -1.67
CA GLY A 183 -7.75 14.56 -0.91
C GLY A 183 -7.54 13.46 0.13
N VAL A 184 -6.31 13.30 0.65
CA VAL A 184 -6.02 12.28 1.67
C VAL A 184 -6.80 12.62 2.93
N PRO A 185 -7.61 11.71 3.50
CA PRO A 185 -8.37 12.00 4.71
C PRO A 185 -7.44 12.10 5.93
N SER A 186 -7.62 13.15 6.73
CA SER A 186 -7.03 13.26 8.08
C SER A 186 -8.14 13.23 9.12
N GLN A 187 -8.14 12.19 9.97
CA GLN A 187 -9.12 12.04 11.05
C GLN A 187 -8.65 12.65 12.38
N GLY A 188 -7.45 13.24 12.40
CA GLY A 188 -6.83 13.82 13.60
C GLY A 188 -6.69 15.34 13.51
N PRO A 189 -6.35 16.00 14.64
CA PRO A 189 -6.06 17.43 14.64
C PRO A 189 -4.86 17.73 13.73
N MET A 190 -5.04 18.65 12.79
CA MET A 190 -4.02 19.01 11.80
C MET A 190 -2.72 19.53 12.44
N ILE A 191 -2.83 20.13 13.62
CA ILE A 191 -1.69 20.62 14.41
C ILE A 191 -0.70 19.50 14.78
N TRP A 192 -1.18 18.27 15.01
CA TRP A 192 -0.30 17.15 15.32
C TRP A 192 0.46 16.68 14.09
N VAL A 193 -0.20 16.66 12.94
CA VAL A 193 0.45 16.32 11.67
C VAL A 193 1.58 17.30 11.42
N PHE A 194 1.27 18.61 11.43
CA PHE A 194 2.27 19.68 11.28
C PHE A 194 3.40 19.56 12.31
N SER A 195 3.10 19.40 13.60
CA SER A 195 4.17 19.31 14.61
C SER A 195 5.10 18.12 14.37
N LEU A 196 4.55 16.95 14.03
CA LEU A 196 5.35 15.75 13.78
C LEU A 196 6.21 15.89 12.52
N THR A 197 5.65 16.44 11.43
CA THR A 197 6.40 16.63 10.19
C THR A 197 7.46 17.73 10.31
N PHE A 198 7.15 18.81 11.04
CA PHE A 198 8.10 19.88 11.33
C PHE A 198 9.31 19.39 12.13
N PHE A 199 9.08 18.66 13.23
CA PHE A 199 10.18 18.15 14.08
C PHE A 199 11.00 17.06 13.40
N GLN A 200 10.47 16.39 12.39
CA GLN A 200 11.24 15.44 11.59
C GLN A 200 12.18 16.14 10.60
N GLY A 201 11.82 17.35 10.16
CA GLY A 201 12.57 18.13 9.18
C GLY A 201 13.69 19.00 9.75
N MET A 202 13.64 19.31 11.05
CA MET A 202 14.70 20.00 11.82
C MET A 202 15.84 19.05 12.19
#